data_AF-A0A535EDF3-F1
#
_entry.id   AF-A0A535EDF3-F1
#
_cell.length_a   1.000
_cell.length_b   1.000
_cell.length_c   1.000
_cell.angle_alpha   90.00
_cell.angle_beta   90.00
_cell.angle_gamma   90.00
#
_symmetry.space_group_name_H-M   'P 1'
#
loop_
_entity.id
_entity.type
_entity.pdbx_description
1 polymer ?
#
loop_
_entity_poly.entity_id
_entity_poly.type
_entity_poly.pdbx_seq_one_letter_code
_entity_poly.pdbx_strand_id
1 'polypeptide(L)'
;MTHELDRRTFLKAGGALIVTTAVPGAVVGALTEAAAAAVPYPALDPTALATWLTIHADGSVTARSGHVELGHGVQTGLAQIVAEELDVPIGRITMILGHTNQTPDQGDTAGSTSIRVAGAQLRQIAAEGRAALLKLASQQLGAPVDALTVTDGVVSGGARRLSYGELVKGRVLTAVAPITVSGYGGFRMSVTGTAKPKDPSRYGTVGKSVPRVEVPDKVTAKATYVQDVRVPNMLHARVIHPKGIGSTLVSVGDFAPKVPGARAVTKGNLVAVVADREWDAIKGAGALEVTWSSWSKLPTSDAVYSALRALPAQDRVQLSRGDVPGALAAAAQTVSATYQTPFENHGMIGPSCAVADVRADGSVTVWSATQYPQGLQKNVATLLGISPERVQVMRFEGAGCYGRLSANYDDAATEAVVLSQAVGRPVRVQWMREDEHVWEPHGPGTVHDLAAGLGPDGSVVAWKHEAWMPTNSDSTELGAALAGKPLNTTGVGGWTGPDLYTFPSAFELAHGLPELGAADSPYGFGLRTTFLRSPGQYQITFAQEAFVDEIAAKAGKDSLAFRLRYLTDPRAIAVLQAAARAAGWESRPSPKPGASTKGGVATGRGIALVLRD
;
A
#
# COMPACT_ATOMS: atom_id res chain seq x y z
N MET A 1 31.23 13.76 35.16
CA MET A 1 31.60 12.34 35.23
C MET A 1 30.74 11.59 34.23
N THR A 2 31.30 11.32 33.07
CA THR A 2 30.68 10.58 31.97
C THR A 2 30.90 9.10 32.23
N HIS A 3 29.82 8.34 32.46
CA HIS A 3 29.91 6.89 32.49
C HIS A 3 29.87 6.36 31.05
N GLU A 4 31.05 6.04 30.51
CA GLU A 4 31.14 5.20 29.31
C GLU A 4 30.64 3.79 29.65
N LEU A 5 29.54 3.39 29.02
CA LEU A 5 29.09 2.00 29.01
C LEU A 5 29.93 1.22 28.01
N ASP A 6 30.85 0.39 28.51
CA ASP A 6 31.58 -0.60 27.72
C ASP A 6 30.59 -1.51 26.95
N ARG A 7 30.92 -1.77 25.69
CA ARG A 7 30.26 -2.69 24.75
C ARG A 7 29.87 -4.03 25.39
N ARG A 8 30.69 -4.59 26.30
CA ARG A 8 30.36 -5.84 27.03
C ARG A 8 29.20 -5.68 28.02
N THR A 9 29.05 -4.51 28.63
CA THR A 9 27.94 -4.22 29.57
C THR A 9 26.65 -3.93 28.80
N PHE A 10 26.75 -3.28 27.63
CA PHE A 10 25.61 -3.13 26.71
C PHE A 10 25.08 -4.49 26.21
N LEU A 11 25.97 -5.42 25.85
CA LEU A 11 25.60 -6.78 25.41
C LEU A 11 24.99 -7.67 26.50
N LYS A 12 25.21 -7.35 27.78
CA LYS A 12 24.57 -8.05 28.91
C LYS A 12 23.21 -7.44 29.29
N ALA A 13 22.96 -6.18 28.94
CA ALA A 13 21.76 -5.45 29.33
C ALA A 13 20.71 -5.33 28.21
N GLY A 14 21.11 -5.46 26.95
CA GLY A 14 20.21 -5.44 25.79
C GLY A 14 20.27 -6.77 25.03
N GLY A 15 19.19 -7.54 25.05
CA GLY A 15 19.00 -8.68 24.16
C GLY A 15 18.84 -8.21 22.71
N ALA A 16 19.93 -7.82 22.08
CA ALA A 16 19.98 -7.55 20.65
C ALA A 16 20.44 -8.82 19.93
N LEU A 17 19.60 -9.27 18.99
CA LEU A 17 19.87 -10.36 18.07
C LEU A 17 21.13 -10.02 17.24
N ILE A 18 22.25 -10.67 17.53
CA ILE A 18 23.32 -10.86 16.53
C ILE A 18 23.16 -12.29 16.04
N VAL A 19 22.70 -12.45 14.80
CA VAL A 19 22.73 -13.75 14.12
C VAL A 19 24.17 -14.01 13.70
N THR A 20 24.96 -14.63 14.56
CA THR A 20 26.17 -15.34 14.13
C THR A 20 25.79 -16.77 13.84
N THR A 21 25.87 -17.18 12.57
CA THR A 21 25.76 -18.57 12.15
C THR A 21 26.84 -19.39 12.86
N ALA A 22 26.43 -20.27 13.77
CA ALA A 22 27.33 -21.23 14.38
C ALA A 22 27.63 -22.34 13.36
N VAL A 23 28.85 -22.33 12.81
CA VAL A 23 29.46 -23.52 12.21
C VAL A 23 30.32 -24.17 13.30
N PRO A 24 30.29 -25.50 13.50
CA PRO A 24 31.17 -26.16 14.46
C PRO A 24 32.63 -25.94 14.07
N GLY A 25 33.42 -25.40 15.01
CA GLY A 25 34.81 -25.03 14.76
C GLY A 25 35.71 -26.23 14.51
N ALA A 26 36.46 -26.20 13.40
CA ALA A 26 37.82 -26.71 13.27
C ALA A 26 38.44 -26.39 11.90
N VAL A 27 38.50 -25.12 11.49
CA VAL A 27 39.55 -24.61 10.57
C VAL A 27 39.77 -23.13 10.90
N VAL A 28 40.55 -22.86 11.94
CA VAL A 28 41.14 -21.53 12.17
C VAL A 28 42.38 -21.46 11.29
N GLY A 29 42.31 -20.72 10.18
CA GLY A 29 43.45 -20.55 9.29
C GLY A 29 43.11 -19.80 8.02
N ALA A 30 43.29 -18.48 8.06
CA ALA A 30 43.60 -17.64 6.90
C ALA A 30 42.64 -17.71 5.70
N LEU A 31 41.41 -17.22 5.85
CA LEU A 31 40.66 -16.63 4.74
C LEU A 31 39.98 -15.33 5.20
N THR A 32 40.75 -14.25 4.99
CA THR A 32 40.31 -12.92 4.59
C THR A 32 39.33 -12.16 5.49
N GLU A 33 39.94 -11.42 6.43
CA GLU A 33 39.54 -10.08 6.92
C GLU A 33 39.27 -9.03 5.81
N ALA A 34 39.22 -9.43 4.54
CA ALA A 34 38.92 -8.60 3.38
C ALA A 34 37.60 -8.99 2.67
N ALA A 35 36.92 -10.08 3.06
CA ALA A 35 35.61 -10.46 2.52
C ALA A 35 34.43 -9.87 3.33
N ALA A 36 34.72 -9.29 4.49
CA ALA A 36 33.80 -8.44 5.25
C ALA A 36 34.02 -6.97 4.89
N ALA A 37 33.78 -6.59 3.62
CA ALA A 37 33.14 -5.29 3.43
C ALA A 37 31.74 -5.44 4.01
N ALA A 38 31.61 -5.26 5.34
CA ALA A 38 30.42 -5.60 6.11
C ALA A 38 29.19 -5.00 5.43
N VAL A 39 28.27 -5.86 5.01
CA VAL A 39 26.98 -5.45 4.46
C VAL A 39 26.29 -4.58 5.53
N PRO A 40 26.00 -3.28 5.26
CA PRO A 40 25.52 -2.37 6.30
C PRO A 40 24.18 -2.80 6.90
N TYR A 41 23.32 -3.44 6.09
CA TYR A 41 21.99 -3.90 6.47
C TYR A 41 21.81 -5.36 6.04
N PRO A 42 22.17 -6.34 6.88
CA PRO A 42 22.09 -7.75 6.50
C PRO A 42 20.64 -8.16 6.22
N ALA A 43 20.46 -9.03 5.22
CA ALA A 43 19.16 -9.59 4.89
C ALA A 43 18.61 -10.42 6.05
N LEU A 44 17.30 -10.30 6.29
CA LEU A 44 16.60 -11.06 7.31
C LEU A 44 16.22 -12.44 6.76
N ASP A 45 16.48 -13.50 7.52
CA ASP A 45 16.03 -14.85 7.18
C ASP A 45 14.54 -15.01 7.55
N PRO A 46 13.61 -15.11 6.59
CA PRO A 46 12.19 -15.23 6.89
C PRO A 46 11.81 -16.58 7.51
N THR A 47 12.70 -17.59 7.50
CA THR A 47 12.48 -18.88 8.17
C THR A 47 12.89 -18.87 9.65
N ALA A 48 13.62 -17.84 10.09
CA ALA A 48 13.99 -17.68 11.48
C ALA A 48 12.85 -17.04 12.30
N LEU A 49 12.46 -17.68 13.41
CA LEU A 49 11.42 -17.16 14.31
C LEU A 49 11.71 -15.72 14.78
N ALA A 50 12.98 -15.41 15.04
CA ALA A 50 13.45 -14.11 15.50
C ALA A 50 13.19 -12.96 14.50
N THR A 51 13.05 -13.26 13.21
CA THR A 51 12.68 -12.27 12.17
C THR A 51 11.27 -11.74 12.39
N TRP A 52 10.40 -12.52 13.04
CA TRP A 52 8.99 -12.19 13.21
C TRP A 52 8.64 -11.85 14.65
N LEU A 53 9.25 -12.54 15.61
CA LEU A 53 8.81 -12.53 17.01
C LEU A 53 10.01 -12.59 17.96
N THR A 54 10.00 -11.72 18.97
CA THR A 54 10.92 -11.76 20.10
C THR A 54 10.12 -11.70 21.39
N ILE A 55 10.42 -12.62 22.31
CA ILE A 55 9.95 -12.56 23.69
C ILE A 55 11.11 -12.08 24.54
N HIS A 56 10.89 -11.03 25.32
CA HIS A 56 11.92 -10.42 26.16
C HIS A 56 11.91 -11.02 27.56
N ALA A 57 13.03 -10.87 28.28
CA ALA A 57 13.21 -11.43 29.62
C ALA A 57 12.25 -10.81 30.66
N ASP A 58 11.69 -9.63 30.39
CA ASP A 58 10.65 -8.97 31.21
C ASP A 58 9.23 -9.45 30.87
N GLY A 59 9.08 -10.37 29.90
CA GLY A 59 7.80 -10.89 29.43
C GLY A 59 7.09 -10.02 28.40
N SER A 60 7.68 -8.88 27.98
CA SER A 60 7.20 -8.12 26.83
C SER A 60 7.50 -8.85 25.52
N VAL A 61 6.78 -8.49 24.46
CA VAL A 61 6.84 -9.17 23.16
C VAL A 61 7.01 -8.13 22.06
N THR A 62 7.98 -8.34 21.18
CA THR A 62 8.10 -7.61 19.92
C THR A 62 7.67 -8.51 18.77
N ALA A 63 6.67 -8.08 18.00
CA ALA A 63 6.26 -8.73 16.77
C ALA A 63 6.52 -7.81 15.57
N ARG A 64 6.85 -8.38 14.41
CA ARG A 64 7.32 -7.66 13.22
C ARG A 64 6.45 -7.99 12.02
N SER A 65 6.11 -6.97 11.24
CA SER A 65 5.43 -7.15 9.96
C SER A 65 5.97 -6.17 8.91
N GLY A 66 6.14 -6.63 7.68
CA GLY A 66 6.46 -5.77 6.52
C GLY A 66 5.30 -4.84 6.13
N HIS A 67 4.07 -5.15 6.57
CA HIS A 67 2.92 -4.25 6.37
C HIS A 67 3.00 -3.02 7.25
N VAL A 68 2.33 -1.95 6.83
CA VAL A 68 2.41 -0.62 7.47
C VAL A 68 1.05 -0.12 7.95
N GLU A 69 1.07 0.83 8.89
CA GLU A 69 -0.13 1.53 9.36
C GLU A 69 -0.48 2.70 8.44
N LEU A 70 -1.75 2.74 8.00
CA LEU A 70 -2.30 3.74 7.06
C LEU A 70 -3.59 4.41 7.58
N GLY A 71 -3.94 4.19 8.84
CA GLY A 71 -5.19 4.64 9.46
C GLY A 71 -6.23 3.53 9.68
N HIS A 72 -5.95 2.30 9.23
CA HIS A 72 -6.89 1.16 9.30
C HIS A 72 -6.81 0.34 10.60
N GLY A 73 -5.84 0.60 11.47
CA GLY A 73 -5.69 -0.12 12.75
C GLY A 73 -4.99 -1.47 12.59
N VAL A 74 -4.10 -1.57 11.60
CA VAL A 74 -3.28 -2.75 11.31
C VAL A 74 -2.44 -3.08 12.54
N GLN A 75 -1.81 -2.08 13.15
CA GLN A 75 -0.95 -2.28 14.32
C GLN A 75 -1.72 -2.95 15.47
N THR A 76 -2.90 -2.43 15.77
CA THR A 76 -3.78 -2.96 16.83
C THR A 76 -4.29 -4.36 16.49
N GLY A 77 -4.78 -4.57 15.26
CA GLY A 77 -5.33 -5.87 14.84
C GLY A 77 -4.28 -6.98 14.83
N LEU A 78 -3.07 -6.72 14.34
CA LEU A 78 -1.96 -7.68 14.38
C LEU A 78 -1.51 -7.96 15.81
N ALA A 79 -1.45 -6.93 16.67
CA ALA A 79 -1.13 -7.11 18.08
C ALA A 79 -2.17 -8.00 18.80
N GLN A 80 -3.48 -7.84 18.51
CA GLN A 80 -4.52 -8.72 19.05
C GLN A 80 -4.32 -10.18 18.65
N ILE A 81 -3.97 -10.45 17.38
CA ILE A 81 -3.72 -11.81 16.89
C ILE A 81 -2.53 -12.45 17.60
N VAL A 82 -1.42 -11.72 17.73
CA VAL A 82 -0.22 -12.22 18.42
C VAL A 82 -0.50 -12.43 19.91
N ALA A 83 -1.18 -11.49 20.56
CA ALA A 83 -1.55 -11.59 21.97
C ALA A 83 -2.46 -12.79 22.26
N GLU A 84 -3.46 -13.01 21.40
CA GLU A 84 -4.38 -14.16 21.47
C GLU A 84 -3.64 -15.49 21.36
N GLU A 85 -2.76 -15.62 20.37
CA GLU A 85 -2.00 -16.85 20.17
C GLU A 85 -0.93 -17.06 21.24
N LEU A 86 -0.40 -16.02 21.88
CA LEU A 86 0.60 -16.18 22.96
C LEU A 86 -0.01 -16.23 24.36
N ASP A 87 -1.34 -16.06 24.51
CA ASP A 87 -2.00 -15.95 25.82
C ASP A 87 -1.35 -14.87 26.72
N VAL A 88 -1.04 -13.71 26.13
CA VAL A 88 -0.50 -12.53 26.83
C VAL A 88 -1.45 -11.33 26.70
N PRO A 89 -1.44 -10.37 27.64
CA PRO A 89 -2.18 -9.12 27.46
C PRO A 89 -1.69 -8.35 26.23
N ILE A 90 -2.60 -7.75 25.47
CA ILE A 90 -2.25 -6.94 24.28
C ILE A 90 -1.24 -5.84 24.58
N GLY A 91 -1.30 -5.24 25.78
CA GLY A 91 -0.37 -4.20 26.23
C GLY A 91 1.09 -4.67 26.38
N ARG A 92 1.36 -5.99 26.31
CA ARG A 92 2.72 -6.52 26.25
C ARG A 92 3.28 -6.61 24.83
N ILE A 93 2.46 -6.39 23.80
CA ILE A 93 2.87 -6.48 22.40
C ILE A 93 3.33 -5.12 21.88
N THR A 94 4.55 -5.05 21.38
CA THR A 94 5.05 -3.95 20.54
C THR A 94 5.17 -4.44 19.11
N MET A 95 4.53 -3.74 18.17
CA MET A 95 4.64 -4.03 16.75
C MET A 95 5.71 -3.16 16.10
N ILE A 96 6.59 -3.77 15.31
CA ILE A 96 7.51 -3.09 14.40
C ILE A 96 7.01 -3.30 12.98
N LEU A 97 6.77 -2.21 12.25
CA LEU A 97 6.10 -2.22 10.95
C LEU A 97 6.98 -1.62 9.84
N GLY A 98 7.17 -2.35 8.74
CA GLY A 98 7.73 -1.84 7.48
C GLY A 98 9.21 -1.40 7.48
N HIS A 99 9.95 -1.49 8.59
CA HIS A 99 11.39 -1.18 8.56
C HIS A 99 12.15 -2.33 7.88
N THR A 100 12.83 -2.09 6.75
CA THR A 100 13.39 -3.18 5.93
C THR A 100 14.51 -3.95 6.62
N ASN A 101 15.19 -3.32 7.59
CA ASN A 101 16.22 -3.94 8.42
C ASN A 101 15.66 -4.70 9.64
N GLN A 102 14.35 -4.64 9.89
CA GLN A 102 13.71 -5.25 11.06
C GLN A 102 12.47 -6.07 10.72
N THR A 103 11.99 -6.05 9.48
CA THR A 103 10.71 -6.69 9.12
C THR A 103 10.86 -7.54 7.86
N PRO A 104 10.17 -8.70 7.79
CA PRO A 104 10.21 -9.56 6.62
C PRO A 104 9.52 -8.90 5.42
N ASP A 105 9.95 -9.25 4.21
CA ASP A 105 9.29 -8.84 2.97
C ASP A 105 7.97 -9.61 2.78
N GLN A 106 6.89 -9.01 3.28
CA GLN A 106 5.52 -9.51 3.13
C GLN A 106 4.79 -8.90 1.91
N GLY A 107 5.49 -8.13 1.07
CA GLY A 107 4.87 -7.34 0.01
C GLY A 107 4.27 -6.02 0.50
N ASP A 108 3.46 -5.41 -0.35
CA ASP A 108 2.85 -4.12 -0.15
C ASP A 108 1.58 -4.18 0.72
N THR A 109 1.32 -3.08 1.41
CA THR A 109 0.07 -2.88 2.14
C THR A 109 -1.04 -2.43 1.18
N ALA A 110 -1.68 -3.39 0.50
CA ALA A 110 -2.82 -3.19 -0.39
C ALA A 110 -3.81 -4.37 -0.36
N GLY A 111 -4.90 -4.32 -1.12
CA GLY A 111 -5.82 -5.47 -1.28
C GLY A 111 -6.42 -6.07 0.01
N SER A 112 -6.47 -5.27 1.09
CA SER A 112 -6.91 -5.71 2.42
C SER A 112 -6.12 -6.91 2.98
N THR A 113 -4.84 -7.06 2.61
CA THR A 113 -4.02 -8.22 2.97
C THR A 113 -3.41 -8.15 4.37
N SER A 114 -3.35 -7.00 5.03
CA SER A 114 -2.70 -6.87 6.35
C SER A 114 -3.29 -7.80 7.42
N ILE A 115 -4.61 -7.91 7.52
CA ILE A 115 -5.22 -8.86 8.46
C ILE A 115 -5.37 -10.24 7.82
N ARG A 116 -5.86 -10.30 6.58
CA ARG A 116 -6.19 -11.56 5.89
C ARG A 116 -4.96 -12.45 5.63
N VAL A 117 -3.83 -11.85 5.27
CA VAL A 117 -2.59 -12.54 4.90
C VAL A 117 -1.56 -12.41 6.01
N ALA A 118 -1.11 -11.18 6.32
CA ALA A 118 -0.07 -10.98 7.33
C ALA A 118 -0.54 -11.37 8.75
N GLY A 119 -1.81 -11.16 9.07
CA GLY A 119 -2.41 -11.67 10.32
C GLY A 119 -2.39 -13.20 10.40
N ALA A 120 -2.71 -13.92 9.33
CA ALA A 120 -2.63 -15.38 9.31
C ALA A 120 -1.19 -15.89 9.46
N GLN A 121 -0.22 -15.22 8.83
CA GLN A 121 1.20 -15.54 8.96
C GLN A 121 1.69 -15.32 10.40
N LEU A 122 1.40 -14.15 11.00
CA LEU A 122 1.76 -13.86 12.39
C LEU A 122 1.06 -14.79 13.39
N ARG A 123 -0.17 -15.21 13.10
CA ARG A 123 -0.87 -16.23 13.89
C ARG A 123 -0.11 -17.56 13.91
N GLN A 124 0.37 -18.01 12.76
CA GLN A 124 1.17 -19.24 12.66
C GLN A 124 2.51 -19.09 13.39
N ILE A 125 3.21 -17.96 13.19
CA ILE A 125 4.46 -17.65 13.89
C ILE A 125 4.28 -17.65 15.41
N ALA A 126 3.21 -17.00 15.89
CA ALA A 126 2.91 -16.94 17.32
C ALA A 126 2.60 -18.34 17.88
N ALA A 127 1.91 -19.19 17.12
CA ALA A 127 1.68 -20.59 17.50
C ALA A 127 2.99 -21.38 17.62
N GLU A 128 3.95 -21.19 16.71
CA GLU A 128 5.29 -21.79 16.79
C GLU A 128 6.07 -21.27 18.01
N GLY A 129 6.01 -19.96 18.27
CA GLY A 129 6.60 -19.35 19.45
C GLY A 129 6.02 -19.92 20.74
N ARG A 130 4.69 -20.04 20.83
CA ARG A 130 4.00 -20.68 21.96
C ARG A 130 4.44 -22.13 22.14
N ALA A 131 4.51 -22.91 21.06
CA ALA A 131 4.95 -24.31 21.12
C ALA A 131 6.38 -24.44 21.65
N ALA A 132 7.29 -23.54 21.22
CA ALA A 132 8.67 -23.51 21.71
C ALA A 132 8.74 -23.17 23.20
N LEU A 133 7.95 -22.20 23.66
CA LEU A 133 7.85 -21.83 25.07
C LEU A 133 7.29 -22.97 25.92
N LEU A 134 6.22 -23.64 25.46
CA LEU A 134 5.64 -24.78 26.18
C LEU A 134 6.58 -25.97 26.25
N LYS A 135 7.37 -26.23 25.20
CA LYS A 135 8.42 -27.27 25.23
C LYS A 135 9.49 -26.95 26.27
N LEU A 136 9.96 -25.70 26.34
CA LEU A 136 10.91 -25.26 27.36
C LEU A 136 10.32 -25.33 28.77
N ALA A 137 9.07 -24.91 28.94
CA ALA A 137 8.38 -24.96 30.22
C ALA A 137 8.16 -26.41 30.68
N SER A 138 7.79 -27.31 29.78
CA SER A 138 7.63 -28.74 30.07
C SER A 138 8.90 -29.33 30.67
N GLN A 139 10.06 -29.02 30.07
CA GLN A 139 11.37 -29.46 30.56
C GLN A 139 11.70 -28.92 31.95
N GLN A 140 11.40 -27.64 32.22
CA GLN A 140 11.76 -27.01 33.49
C GLN A 140 10.77 -27.31 34.64
N LEU A 141 9.48 -27.43 34.31
CA LEU A 141 8.41 -27.72 35.27
C LEU A 141 8.28 -29.22 35.55
N GLY A 142 8.78 -30.09 34.66
CA GLY A 142 8.67 -31.54 34.80
C GLY A 142 7.26 -32.08 34.54
N ALA A 143 6.49 -31.39 33.69
CA ALA A 143 5.11 -31.76 33.33
C ALA A 143 4.98 -31.88 31.80
N PRO A 144 4.17 -32.82 31.28
CA PRO A 144 3.94 -32.96 29.84
C PRO A 144 3.26 -31.70 29.27
N VAL A 145 3.58 -31.34 28.03
CA VAL A 145 3.05 -30.11 27.36
C VAL A 145 1.53 -30.02 27.46
N ASP A 146 0.81 -31.13 27.26
CA ASP A 146 -0.66 -31.17 27.27
C ASP A 146 -1.27 -30.94 28.67
N ALA A 147 -0.47 -31.01 29.73
CA ALA A 147 -0.88 -30.68 31.10
C ALA A 147 -0.55 -29.23 31.50
N LEU A 148 0.10 -28.47 30.62
CA LEU A 148 0.47 -27.08 30.89
C LEU A 148 -0.69 -26.14 30.50
N THR A 149 -0.89 -25.12 31.31
CA THR A 149 -1.81 -24.00 30.98
C THR A 149 -1.03 -22.70 30.89
N VAL A 150 -1.48 -21.79 30.03
CA VAL A 150 -0.91 -20.44 29.93
C VAL A 150 -1.99 -19.43 30.31
N THR A 151 -1.63 -18.48 31.17
CA THR A 151 -2.47 -17.33 31.48
C THR A 151 -1.55 -16.12 31.67
N ASP A 152 -1.80 -15.05 30.95
CA ASP A 152 -1.02 -13.81 30.97
C ASP A 152 0.50 -14.02 30.81
N GLY A 153 0.90 -14.94 29.92
CA GLY A 153 2.30 -15.31 29.66
C GLY A 153 2.96 -16.08 30.80
N VAL A 154 2.19 -16.61 31.75
CA VAL A 154 2.66 -17.50 32.81
C VAL A 154 2.23 -18.92 32.52
N VAL A 155 3.20 -19.82 32.36
CA VAL A 155 2.98 -21.25 32.16
C VAL A 155 2.89 -21.93 33.52
N SER A 156 1.81 -22.66 33.75
CA SER A 156 1.58 -23.42 34.99
C SER A 156 1.56 -24.92 34.72
N GLY A 157 2.24 -25.69 35.57
CA GLY A 157 2.24 -27.16 35.58
C GLY A 157 2.10 -27.65 37.03
N GLY A 158 0.88 -28.04 37.42
CA GLY A 158 0.56 -28.31 38.82
C GLY A 158 0.75 -27.07 39.71
N ALA A 159 1.54 -27.19 40.77
CA ALA A 159 1.84 -26.08 41.69
C ALA A 159 2.99 -25.17 41.21
N ARG A 160 3.73 -25.57 40.17
CA ARG A 160 4.90 -24.82 39.68
C ARG A 160 4.52 -23.92 38.51
N ARG A 161 5.17 -22.75 38.43
CA ARG A 161 4.91 -21.74 37.40
C ARG A 161 6.21 -21.13 36.89
N LEU A 162 6.23 -20.76 35.62
CA LEU A 162 7.29 -19.99 34.97
C LEU A 162 6.69 -18.99 34.00
N SER A 163 7.14 -17.75 34.04
CA SER A 163 6.81 -16.76 33.03
C SER A 163 7.56 -17.00 31.72
N TYR A 164 7.01 -16.51 30.62
CA TYR A 164 7.70 -16.50 29.32
C TYR A 164 9.09 -15.83 29.39
N GLY A 165 9.21 -14.73 30.15
CA GLY A 165 10.48 -14.05 30.35
C GLY A 165 11.55 -14.92 31.03
N GLU A 166 11.17 -15.70 32.03
CA GLU A 166 12.07 -16.66 32.69
C GLU A 166 12.49 -17.79 31.75
N LEU A 167 11.61 -18.26 30.87
CA LEU A 167 11.91 -19.33 29.91
C LEU A 167 12.96 -18.91 28.86
N VAL A 168 12.94 -17.64 28.44
CA VAL A 168 13.83 -17.12 27.38
C VAL A 168 15.07 -16.40 27.92
N LYS A 169 15.18 -16.21 29.24
CA LYS A 169 16.28 -15.45 29.85
C LYS A 169 17.66 -16.00 29.43
N GLY A 170 18.42 -15.16 28.71
CA GLY A 170 19.77 -15.48 28.22
C GLY A 170 19.80 -16.45 27.04
N ARG A 171 18.70 -16.61 26.30
CA ARG A 171 18.57 -17.56 25.18
C ARG A 171 17.90 -16.91 23.98
N VAL A 172 18.26 -17.36 22.78
CA VAL A 172 17.51 -17.07 21.56
C VAL A 172 16.44 -18.13 21.40
N LEU A 173 15.18 -17.71 21.32
CA LEU A 173 14.06 -18.62 21.10
C LEU A 173 14.05 -19.07 19.63
N THR A 174 14.05 -20.38 19.41
CA THR A 174 13.93 -21.00 18.09
C THR A 174 12.61 -21.77 18.01
N ALA A 175 12.02 -21.87 16.82
CA ALA A 175 10.84 -22.69 16.60
C ALA A 175 11.10 -24.18 16.91
N VAL A 176 10.05 -24.94 17.23
CA VAL A 176 10.16 -26.38 17.54
C VAL A 176 10.43 -27.19 16.27
N ALA A 177 9.87 -26.74 15.15
CA ALA A 177 10.08 -27.29 13.81
C ALA A 177 10.43 -26.17 12.82
N PRO A 178 10.97 -26.50 11.63
CA PRO A 178 11.26 -25.52 10.61
C PRO A 178 10.02 -24.73 10.18
N ILE A 179 10.14 -23.41 10.11
CA ILE A 179 9.14 -22.53 9.49
C ILE A 179 9.37 -22.58 7.99
N THR A 180 8.34 -22.91 7.22
CA THR A 180 8.42 -22.89 5.75
C THR A 180 7.81 -21.61 5.23
N VAL A 181 8.53 -20.97 4.31
CA VAL A 181 8.09 -19.76 3.63
C VAL A 181 8.05 -20.01 2.13
N SER A 182 6.92 -19.69 1.49
CA SER A 182 6.77 -19.75 0.03
C SER A 182 6.18 -18.43 -0.50
N GLY A 183 6.45 -18.10 -1.76
CA GLY A 183 5.98 -16.85 -2.38
C GLY A 183 6.56 -15.58 -1.75
N TYR A 184 7.77 -15.67 -1.19
CA TYR A 184 8.43 -14.57 -0.49
C TYR A 184 8.60 -13.34 -1.39
N GLY A 185 8.42 -12.15 -0.83
CA GLY A 185 8.57 -10.89 -1.57
C GLY A 185 7.36 -10.46 -2.41
N GLY A 186 6.16 -10.94 -2.07
CA GLY A 186 4.94 -10.49 -2.74
C GLY A 186 3.64 -10.95 -2.07
N PHE A 187 2.52 -10.49 -2.65
CA PHE A 187 1.15 -10.72 -2.17
C PHE A 187 0.75 -12.16 -1.84
N ARG A 188 1.46 -13.15 -2.39
CA ARG A 188 1.16 -14.58 -2.25
C ARG A 188 2.03 -15.28 -1.21
N MET A 189 2.76 -14.51 -0.40
CA MET A 189 3.59 -15.06 0.65
C MET A 189 2.73 -15.93 1.59
N SER A 190 3.22 -17.13 1.89
CA SER A 190 2.63 -18.05 2.85
C SER A 190 3.68 -18.46 3.88
N VAL A 191 3.23 -18.60 5.13
CA VAL A 191 4.04 -19.08 6.25
C VAL A 191 3.32 -20.31 6.82
N THR A 192 4.01 -21.44 6.81
CA THR A 192 3.48 -22.69 7.38
C THR A 192 4.42 -23.23 8.45
N GLY A 193 3.84 -24.00 9.37
CA GLY A 193 4.54 -24.62 10.48
C GLY A 193 3.80 -25.88 10.96
N THR A 194 4.31 -26.49 12.02
CA THR A 194 3.76 -27.72 12.62
C THR A 194 2.88 -27.43 13.83
N ALA A 195 3.08 -26.30 14.51
CA ALA A 195 2.28 -25.89 15.64
C ALA A 195 0.86 -25.54 15.18
N LYS A 196 -0.15 -26.11 15.84
CA LYS A 196 -1.56 -25.83 15.56
C LYS A 196 -1.96 -24.47 16.18
N PRO A 197 -2.43 -23.48 15.40
CA PRO A 197 -3.00 -22.26 15.94
C PRO A 197 -4.22 -22.52 16.83
N LYS A 198 -4.51 -21.62 17.78
CA LYS A 198 -5.65 -21.76 18.70
C LYS A 198 -6.97 -21.81 17.94
N ASP A 199 -7.93 -22.58 18.44
CA ASP A 199 -9.29 -22.62 17.90
C ASP A 199 -9.98 -21.25 18.07
N PRO A 200 -10.50 -20.63 16.99
CA PRO A 200 -11.18 -19.33 17.09
C PRO A 200 -12.36 -19.30 18.05
N SER A 201 -13.02 -20.44 18.33
CA SER A 201 -14.10 -20.54 19.32
C SER A 201 -13.62 -20.27 20.76
N ARG A 202 -12.31 -20.33 21.00
CA ARG A 202 -11.68 -20.09 22.30
C ARG A 202 -11.04 -18.70 22.40
N TYR A 203 -11.25 -17.83 21.42
CA TYR A 203 -10.65 -16.50 21.42
C TYR A 203 -11.19 -15.63 22.54
N GLY A 204 -10.26 -15.06 23.30
CA GLY A 204 -10.53 -14.16 24.41
C GLY A 204 -10.16 -12.70 24.13
N THR A 205 -9.42 -12.43 23.07
CA THR A 205 -8.84 -11.13 22.69
C THR A 205 -9.22 -10.75 21.26
N VAL A 206 -9.10 -11.67 20.31
CA VAL A 206 -9.51 -11.43 18.91
C VAL A 206 -11.03 -11.30 18.83
N GLY A 207 -11.51 -10.33 18.04
CA GLY A 207 -12.95 -10.04 17.88
C GLY A 207 -13.52 -9.11 18.95
N LYS A 208 -12.76 -8.75 19.98
CA LYS A 208 -13.15 -7.73 20.96
C LYS A 208 -12.76 -6.34 20.49
N SER A 209 -13.61 -5.36 20.78
CA SER A 209 -13.29 -3.95 20.61
C SER A 209 -12.26 -3.54 21.66
N VAL A 210 -11.07 -3.14 21.21
CA VAL A 210 -9.98 -2.63 22.07
C VAL A 210 -9.60 -1.22 21.63
N PRO A 211 -9.17 -0.34 22.55
CA PRO A 211 -8.61 0.95 22.17
C PRO A 211 -7.41 0.76 21.23
N ARG A 212 -7.38 1.51 20.14
CA ARG A 212 -6.28 1.46 19.16
C ARG A 212 -4.99 1.99 19.79
N VAL A 213 -3.91 1.21 19.69
CA VAL A 213 -2.63 1.49 20.37
C VAL A 213 -1.96 2.77 19.86
N GLU A 214 -2.18 3.12 18.61
CA GLU A 214 -1.56 4.26 17.93
C GLU A 214 -2.37 5.57 18.05
N VAL A 215 -3.63 5.51 18.49
CA VAL A 215 -4.49 6.70 18.58
C VAL A 215 -4.02 7.71 19.63
N PRO A 216 -3.63 7.30 20.87
CA PRO A 216 -3.16 8.25 21.89
C PRO A 216 -2.03 9.17 21.41
N ASP A 217 -1.04 8.63 20.71
CA ASP A 217 0.08 9.43 20.20
C ASP A 217 -0.34 10.38 19.08
N LYS A 218 -1.32 9.99 18.25
CA LYS A 218 -1.86 10.87 17.19
C LYS A 218 -2.63 12.06 17.77
N VAL A 219 -3.52 11.81 18.74
CA VAL A 219 -4.36 12.88 19.33
C VAL A 219 -3.57 13.79 20.27
N THR A 220 -2.41 13.34 20.76
CA THR A 220 -1.50 14.15 21.60
C THR A 220 -0.31 14.74 20.83
N ALA A 221 -0.31 14.65 19.50
CA ALA A 221 0.74 15.16 18.60
C ALA A 221 2.15 14.62 18.93
N LYS A 222 2.24 13.37 19.40
CA LYS A 222 3.49 12.64 19.61
C LYS A 222 3.85 11.73 18.43
N ALA A 223 2.86 11.33 17.64
CA ALA A 223 3.09 10.56 16.43
C ALA A 223 3.96 11.35 15.45
N THR A 224 5.03 10.72 14.95
CA THR A 224 5.95 11.32 13.98
C THR A 224 5.53 10.93 12.58
N TYR A 225 5.11 11.90 11.77
CA TYR A 225 4.93 11.71 10.34
C TYR A 225 6.26 11.87 9.60
N VAL A 226 6.37 11.39 8.36
CA VAL A 226 7.60 11.54 7.57
C VAL A 226 8.01 13.00 7.41
N GLN A 227 7.04 13.93 7.39
CA GLN A 227 7.26 15.38 7.38
C GLN A 227 7.99 15.90 8.62
N ASP A 228 7.84 15.23 9.76
CA ASP A 228 8.42 15.62 11.05
C ASP A 228 9.84 15.09 11.25
N VAL A 229 10.28 14.13 10.42
CA VAL A 229 11.62 13.53 10.53
C VAL A 229 12.69 14.60 10.44
N ARG A 230 13.62 14.58 11.41
CA ARG A 230 14.82 15.41 11.45
C ARG A 230 16.02 14.51 11.71
N VAL A 231 17.08 14.67 10.91
CA VAL A 231 18.35 13.96 11.10
C VAL A 231 19.51 14.96 11.20
N PRO A 232 20.64 14.60 11.85
CA PRO A 232 21.78 15.50 11.96
C PRO A 232 22.29 15.98 10.59
N ASN A 233 22.66 17.26 10.49
CA ASN A 233 23.20 17.89 9.28
C ASN A 233 22.30 17.82 8.03
N MET A 234 20.99 17.60 8.21
CA MET A 234 20.01 17.53 7.14
C MET A 234 19.88 18.86 6.38
N LEU A 235 19.76 18.77 5.06
CA LEU A 235 19.33 19.87 4.19
C LEU A 235 17.85 19.70 3.85
N HIS A 236 17.16 20.82 3.65
CA HIS A 236 15.82 20.87 3.09
C HIS A 236 15.90 21.19 1.62
N ALA A 237 15.13 20.49 0.80
CA ALA A 237 15.06 20.67 -0.63
C ALA A 237 13.66 21.08 -1.09
N ARG A 238 13.62 21.90 -2.14
CA ARG A 238 12.46 22.17 -2.98
C ARG A 238 12.83 21.91 -4.42
N VAL A 239 12.14 20.94 -5.02
CA VAL A 239 12.28 20.62 -6.43
C VAL A 239 11.48 21.63 -7.24
N ILE A 240 12.01 22.04 -8.37
CA ILE A 240 11.31 22.86 -9.35
C ILE A 240 10.99 21.91 -10.49
N HIS A 241 9.78 21.36 -10.49
CA HIS A 241 9.39 20.39 -11.50
C HIS A 241 9.24 21.02 -12.89
N PRO A 242 9.36 20.24 -13.97
CA PRO A 242 9.08 20.72 -15.31
C PRO A 242 7.67 21.32 -15.44
N LYS A 243 7.46 22.22 -16.41
CA LYS A 243 6.13 22.84 -16.61
C LYS A 243 5.08 21.91 -17.23
N GLY A 244 5.52 20.87 -17.92
CA GLY A 244 4.64 19.86 -18.50
C GLY A 244 5.37 18.52 -18.59
N ILE A 245 4.59 17.44 -18.67
CA ILE A 245 5.08 16.06 -18.57
C ILE A 245 6.14 15.69 -19.61
N GLY A 246 6.25 16.40 -20.73
CA GLY A 246 7.32 16.18 -21.71
C GLY A 246 8.29 17.34 -21.89
N SER A 247 8.30 18.29 -20.95
CA SER A 247 9.26 19.40 -20.97
C SER A 247 10.63 18.92 -20.49
N THR A 248 11.70 19.39 -21.13
CA THR A 248 13.10 19.12 -20.76
C THR A 248 13.82 20.40 -20.34
N LEU A 249 14.87 20.27 -19.55
CA LEU A 249 15.64 21.42 -19.07
C LEU A 249 16.41 22.08 -20.22
N VAL A 250 16.24 23.39 -20.39
CA VAL A 250 17.02 24.20 -21.34
C VAL A 250 18.17 24.88 -20.62
N SER A 251 17.88 25.58 -19.52
CA SER A 251 18.89 26.28 -18.73
C SER A 251 18.43 26.55 -17.31
N VAL A 252 19.41 26.65 -16.40
CA VAL A 252 19.24 27.15 -15.03
C VAL A 252 20.02 28.45 -14.94
N GLY A 253 19.35 29.52 -14.50
CA GLY A 253 19.97 30.85 -14.36
C GLY A 253 21.02 30.90 -13.26
N ASP A 254 21.79 31.99 -13.24
CA ASP A 254 22.79 32.24 -12.20
C ASP A 254 22.09 32.36 -10.82
N PHE A 255 22.25 31.34 -9.99
CA PHE A 255 21.74 31.37 -8.63
C PHE A 255 22.69 32.14 -7.72
N ALA A 256 22.56 33.47 -7.70
CA ALA A 256 23.15 34.27 -6.64
C ALA A 256 22.31 34.00 -5.37
N PRO A 257 22.87 33.40 -4.30
CA PRO A 257 22.10 33.14 -3.09
C PRO A 257 21.80 34.47 -2.40
N LYS A 258 20.71 35.13 -2.81
CA LYS A 258 20.03 36.17 -2.02
C LYS A 258 19.53 35.59 -0.69
N VAL A 259 19.58 34.27 -0.55
CA VAL A 259 19.28 33.47 0.63
C VAL A 259 20.56 32.75 1.07
N PRO A 260 21.23 33.18 2.16
CA PRO A 260 22.48 32.57 2.62
C PRO A 260 22.37 31.05 2.84
N GLY A 261 23.35 30.30 2.33
CA GLY A 261 23.41 28.84 2.49
C GLY A 261 22.53 28.02 1.53
N ALA A 262 21.68 28.67 0.73
CA ALA A 262 20.96 27.99 -0.34
C ALA A 262 21.87 27.72 -1.55
N ARG A 263 21.64 26.60 -2.24
CA ARG A 263 22.32 26.27 -3.51
C ARG A 263 21.39 25.54 -4.47
N ALA A 264 21.52 25.84 -5.75
CA ALA A 264 20.88 25.07 -6.81
C ALA A 264 21.62 23.75 -7.04
N VAL A 265 20.87 22.69 -7.31
CA VAL A 265 21.38 21.36 -7.67
C VAL A 265 20.65 20.92 -8.93
N THR A 266 21.41 20.49 -9.94
CA THR A 266 20.87 20.03 -11.22
C THR A 266 21.46 18.68 -11.60
N LYS A 267 20.58 17.72 -11.89
CA LYS A 267 20.91 16.38 -12.42
C LYS A 267 19.92 16.04 -13.51
N GLY A 268 20.34 16.13 -14.77
CA GLY A 268 19.40 16.02 -15.90
C GLY A 268 18.30 17.08 -15.78
N ASN A 269 17.04 16.64 -15.82
CA ASN A 269 15.86 17.48 -15.61
C ASN A 269 15.43 17.60 -14.13
N LEU A 270 16.15 16.97 -13.19
CA LEU A 270 15.92 17.20 -11.76
C LEU A 270 16.64 18.48 -11.35
N VAL A 271 15.88 19.55 -11.12
CA VAL A 271 16.37 20.84 -10.63
C VAL A 271 15.77 21.09 -9.24
N ALA A 272 16.62 21.42 -8.27
CA ALA A 272 16.18 21.73 -6.92
C ALA A 272 17.02 22.83 -6.28
N VAL A 273 16.47 23.47 -5.26
CA VAL A 273 17.24 24.29 -4.32
C VAL A 273 17.31 23.57 -2.98
N VAL A 274 18.51 23.46 -2.42
CA VAL A 274 18.76 22.89 -1.09
C VAL A 274 19.32 23.94 -0.14
N ALA A 275 18.91 23.91 1.13
CA ALA A 275 19.37 24.83 2.18
C ALA A 275 19.30 24.18 3.58
N ASP A 276 20.02 24.73 4.57
CA ASP A 276 19.96 24.23 5.95
C ASP A 276 18.61 24.50 6.64
N ARG A 277 17.86 25.52 6.18
CA ARG A 277 16.52 25.84 6.68
C ARG A 277 15.48 25.63 5.58
N GLU A 278 14.34 25.08 5.96
CA GLU A 278 13.22 24.85 5.04
C GLU A 278 12.74 26.12 4.32
N TRP A 279 12.56 27.21 5.08
CA TRP A 279 12.10 28.48 4.51
C TRP A 279 13.09 29.07 3.49
N ASP A 280 14.38 28.78 3.67
CA ASP A 280 15.42 29.24 2.76
C ASP A 280 15.43 28.43 1.45
N ALA A 281 15.13 27.12 1.52
CA ALA A 281 14.90 26.30 0.33
C ALA A 281 13.65 26.76 -0.44
N ILE A 282 12.56 27.12 0.25
CA ILE A 282 11.34 27.66 -0.36
C ILE A 282 11.62 28.97 -1.09
N LYS A 283 12.21 29.96 -0.40
CA LYS A 283 12.55 31.26 -1.02
C LYS A 283 13.55 31.08 -2.17
N GLY A 284 14.53 30.20 -2.00
CA GLY A 284 15.52 29.93 -3.03
C GLY A 284 14.90 29.30 -4.27
N ALA A 285 14.01 28.31 -4.13
CA ALA A 285 13.31 27.70 -5.27
C ALA A 285 12.41 28.71 -6.00
N GLY A 286 11.68 29.56 -5.27
CA GLY A 286 10.87 30.62 -5.88
C GLY A 286 11.68 31.73 -6.57
N ALA A 287 12.97 31.86 -6.27
CA ALA A 287 13.87 32.84 -6.88
C ALA A 287 14.75 32.27 -8.00
N LEU A 288 14.84 30.94 -8.13
CA LEU A 288 15.68 30.31 -9.15
C LEU A 288 14.96 30.34 -10.49
N GLU A 289 15.56 31.04 -11.46
CA GLU A 289 15.06 31.04 -12.83
C GLU A 289 15.43 29.73 -13.53
N VAL A 290 14.41 28.98 -13.94
CA VAL A 290 14.58 27.74 -14.71
C VAL A 290 13.81 27.84 -16.01
N THR A 291 14.51 27.61 -17.12
CA THR A 291 13.91 27.59 -18.46
C THR A 291 13.71 26.14 -18.89
N TRP A 292 12.47 25.79 -19.17
CA TRP A 292 12.05 24.49 -19.69
C TRP A 292 11.69 24.61 -21.17
N SER A 293 11.86 23.54 -21.94
CA SER A 293 11.36 23.47 -23.31
C SER A 293 9.83 23.57 -23.31
N SER A 294 9.25 24.10 -24.39
CA SER A 294 7.80 24.07 -24.59
C SER A 294 7.32 22.64 -24.84
N TRP A 295 6.20 22.25 -24.22
CA TRP A 295 5.52 20.99 -24.50
C TRP A 295 4.02 21.17 -24.31
N SER A 296 3.21 20.78 -25.29
CA SER A 296 1.76 21.02 -25.31
C SER A 296 1.01 19.94 -26.10
N LYS A 297 1.26 18.67 -25.79
CA LYS A 297 0.65 17.53 -26.50
C LYS A 297 -0.47 16.83 -25.73
N LEU A 298 -0.73 17.21 -24.47
CA LEU A 298 -1.95 16.78 -23.77
C LEU A 298 -3.18 17.49 -24.38
N PRO A 299 -4.34 16.81 -24.44
CA PRO A 299 -5.59 17.42 -24.85
C PRO A 299 -6.10 18.40 -23.78
N THR A 300 -7.05 19.24 -24.17
CA THR A 300 -7.85 20.06 -23.25
C THR A 300 -8.82 19.19 -22.44
N SER A 301 -9.34 19.72 -21.34
CA SER A 301 -10.24 18.99 -20.43
C SER A 301 -11.52 18.49 -21.11
N ASP A 302 -12.06 19.22 -22.08
CA ASP A 302 -13.25 18.83 -22.87
C ASP A 302 -12.97 17.72 -23.88
N ALA A 303 -11.71 17.57 -24.32
CA ALA A 303 -11.29 16.57 -25.30
C ALA A 303 -10.66 15.30 -24.68
N VAL A 304 -10.48 15.26 -23.36
CA VAL A 304 -9.74 14.19 -22.67
C VAL A 304 -10.33 12.80 -22.95
N TYR A 305 -11.65 12.66 -22.92
CA TYR A 305 -12.33 11.38 -23.09
C TYR A 305 -12.31 10.89 -24.54
N SER A 306 -12.43 11.79 -25.51
CA SER A 306 -12.23 11.45 -26.93
C SER A 306 -10.78 11.05 -27.21
N ALA A 307 -9.81 11.72 -26.56
CA ALA A 307 -8.40 11.37 -26.70
C ALA A 307 -8.11 9.97 -26.13
N LEU A 308 -8.68 9.62 -24.98
CA LEU A 308 -8.58 8.27 -24.41
C LEU A 308 -9.07 7.19 -25.38
N ARG A 309 -10.22 7.41 -26.04
CA ARG A 309 -10.75 6.47 -27.04
C ARG A 309 -9.86 6.28 -28.27
N ALA A 310 -9.10 7.31 -28.63
CA ALA A 310 -8.23 7.30 -29.79
C ALA A 310 -6.87 6.63 -29.51
N LEU A 311 -6.55 6.35 -28.24
CA LEU A 311 -5.30 5.68 -27.89
C LEU A 311 -5.28 4.23 -28.40
N PRO A 312 -4.09 3.72 -28.78
CA PRO A 312 -3.95 2.30 -29.07
C PRO A 312 -4.31 1.48 -27.82
N ALA A 313 -5.24 0.55 -27.99
CA ALA A 313 -5.76 -0.28 -26.91
C ALA A 313 -5.27 -1.73 -27.01
N GLN A 314 -5.10 -2.36 -25.85
CA GLN A 314 -5.01 -3.81 -25.72
C GLN A 314 -6.35 -4.34 -25.23
N ASP A 315 -7.09 -4.97 -26.14
CA ASP A 315 -8.42 -5.47 -25.86
C ASP A 315 -8.39 -6.75 -25.05
N ARG A 316 -9.21 -6.80 -24.00
CA ARG A 316 -9.36 -7.96 -23.12
C ARG A 316 -10.84 -8.22 -22.83
N VAL A 317 -11.37 -9.28 -23.41
CA VAL A 317 -12.73 -9.77 -23.11
C VAL A 317 -12.77 -10.22 -21.65
N GLN A 318 -13.63 -9.61 -20.86
CA GLN A 318 -13.83 -9.91 -19.44
C GLN A 318 -14.95 -10.92 -19.23
N LEU A 319 -16.02 -10.75 -20.01
CA LEU A 319 -17.18 -11.62 -19.99
C LEU A 319 -17.70 -11.79 -21.42
N SER A 320 -18.06 -13.01 -21.78
CA SER A 320 -18.76 -13.32 -23.03
C SER A 320 -19.71 -14.48 -22.79
N ARG A 321 -21.02 -14.18 -22.81
CA ARG A 321 -22.10 -15.12 -22.54
C ARG A 321 -23.25 -14.83 -23.51
N GLY A 322 -23.83 -15.88 -24.10
CA GLY A 322 -24.96 -15.75 -25.03
C GLY A 322 -24.63 -15.00 -26.33
N ASP A 323 -25.67 -14.69 -27.10
CA ASP A 323 -25.59 -13.90 -28.34
C ASP A 323 -26.05 -12.46 -28.07
N VAL A 324 -25.13 -11.61 -27.64
CA VAL A 324 -25.42 -10.20 -27.33
C VAL A 324 -25.89 -9.42 -28.56
N PRO A 325 -25.24 -9.49 -29.74
CA PRO A 325 -25.73 -8.81 -30.94
C PRO A 325 -27.16 -9.22 -31.33
N GLY A 326 -27.45 -10.52 -31.38
CA GLY A 326 -28.78 -11.02 -31.71
C GLY A 326 -29.83 -10.63 -30.66
N ALA A 327 -29.50 -10.72 -29.38
CA ALA A 327 -30.40 -10.35 -28.29
C ALA A 327 -30.69 -8.83 -28.23
N LEU A 328 -29.71 -7.98 -28.57
CA LEU A 328 -29.94 -6.53 -28.72
C LEU A 328 -30.84 -6.23 -29.93
N ALA A 329 -30.65 -6.92 -31.06
CA ALA A 329 -31.45 -6.74 -32.26
C ALA A 329 -32.91 -7.20 -32.06
N ALA A 330 -33.13 -8.24 -31.26
CA ALA A 330 -34.45 -8.78 -30.94
C ALA A 330 -35.13 -8.11 -29.72
N ALA A 331 -34.46 -7.18 -29.04
CA ALA A 331 -34.98 -6.55 -27.83
C ALA A 331 -36.24 -5.71 -28.13
N ALA A 332 -37.23 -5.76 -27.24
CA ALA A 332 -38.42 -4.92 -27.33
C ALA A 332 -38.08 -3.44 -27.08
N GLN A 333 -37.08 -3.18 -26.24
CA GLN A 333 -36.53 -1.84 -26.00
C GLN A 333 -35.03 -1.91 -25.81
N THR A 334 -34.32 -0.86 -26.19
CA THR A 334 -32.89 -0.69 -25.92
C THR A 334 -32.65 0.53 -25.03
N VAL A 335 -31.61 0.44 -24.20
CA VAL A 335 -31.10 1.53 -23.38
C VAL A 335 -29.60 1.61 -23.62
N SER A 336 -29.04 2.82 -23.69
CA SER A 336 -27.61 3.03 -23.82
C SER A 336 -27.19 4.28 -23.05
N ALA A 337 -26.01 4.22 -22.43
CA ALA A 337 -25.43 5.35 -21.71
C ALA A 337 -23.89 5.32 -21.81
N THR A 338 -23.29 6.49 -21.71
CA THR A 338 -21.83 6.65 -21.56
C THR A 338 -21.55 7.26 -20.20
N TYR A 339 -20.63 6.66 -19.45
CA TYR A 339 -20.17 7.16 -18.15
C TYR A 339 -18.70 7.55 -18.25
N GLN A 340 -18.35 8.64 -17.58
CA GLN A 340 -17.01 9.19 -17.56
C GLN A 340 -16.60 9.43 -16.11
N THR A 341 -15.39 9.04 -15.75
CA THR A 341 -14.78 9.38 -14.46
C THR A 341 -13.59 10.31 -14.71
N PRO A 342 -13.40 11.36 -13.89
CA PRO A 342 -12.29 12.29 -14.08
C PRO A 342 -10.96 11.65 -13.65
N PHE A 343 -9.85 12.30 -14.01
CA PHE A 343 -8.60 12.07 -13.31
C PHE A 343 -8.72 12.67 -11.91
N GLU A 344 -8.31 11.92 -10.89
CA GLU A 344 -8.56 12.28 -9.50
C GLU A 344 -7.25 12.37 -8.71
N ASN A 345 -7.06 13.50 -8.02
CA ASN A 345 -6.00 13.67 -7.03
C ASN A 345 -6.27 12.79 -5.81
N HIS A 346 -5.24 12.22 -5.21
CA HIS A 346 -5.38 11.51 -3.93
C HIS A 346 -5.70 12.47 -2.78
N GLY A 347 -5.33 13.74 -2.92
CA GLY A 347 -5.73 14.80 -1.98
C GLY A 347 -5.14 14.60 -0.58
N MET A 348 -3.90 14.11 -0.49
CA MET A 348 -3.21 13.91 0.80
C MET A 348 -3.15 15.23 1.59
N ILE A 349 -3.34 15.16 2.92
CA ILE A 349 -3.35 16.35 3.78
C ILE A 349 -1.95 16.99 3.83
N GLY A 350 -0.91 16.18 3.97
CA GLY A 350 0.47 16.62 3.80
C GLY A 350 0.96 16.28 2.40
N PRO A 351 1.58 17.22 1.66
CA PRO A 351 2.25 16.91 0.41
C PRO A 351 3.33 15.84 0.58
N SER A 352 3.74 15.26 -0.55
CA SER A 352 4.80 14.26 -0.62
C SER A 352 6.07 14.73 0.06
N CYS A 353 6.65 13.84 0.87
CA CYS A 353 7.83 14.13 1.64
C CYS A 353 8.61 12.85 1.93
N ALA A 354 9.93 12.93 1.80
CA ALA A 354 10.85 11.88 2.20
C ALA A 354 12.19 12.48 2.60
N VAL A 355 12.97 11.69 3.35
CA VAL A 355 14.38 12.02 3.66
C VAL A 355 15.25 10.91 3.10
N ALA A 356 16.39 11.25 2.51
CA ALA A 356 17.40 10.28 2.14
C ALA A 356 18.78 10.71 2.64
N ASP A 357 19.61 9.74 3.02
CA ASP A 357 21.01 9.91 3.39
C ASP A 357 21.83 8.89 2.60
N VAL A 358 22.41 9.35 1.49
CA VAL A 358 23.34 8.58 0.66
C VAL A 358 24.76 8.91 1.08
N ARG A 359 25.43 7.97 1.72
CA ARG A 359 26.77 8.18 2.29
C ARG A 359 27.87 7.77 1.34
N ALA A 360 29.04 8.37 1.53
CA ALA A 360 30.25 8.10 0.74
C ALA A 360 30.74 6.65 0.83
N ASP A 361 30.44 5.95 1.93
CA ASP A 361 30.75 4.53 2.09
C ASP A 361 29.84 3.63 1.24
N GLY A 362 28.79 4.18 0.61
CA GLY A 362 27.78 3.50 -0.20
C GLY A 362 26.56 3.03 0.60
N SER A 363 26.43 3.37 1.89
CA SER A 363 25.24 3.06 2.68
C SER A 363 24.15 4.10 2.44
N VAL A 364 22.91 3.64 2.38
CA VAL A 364 21.75 4.47 2.06
C VAL A 364 20.66 4.25 3.09
N THR A 365 20.18 5.33 3.70
CA THR A 365 18.98 5.32 4.53
C THR A 365 17.92 6.21 3.90
N VAL A 366 16.70 5.70 3.77
CA VAL A 366 15.55 6.45 3.27
C VAL A 366 14.45 6.43 4.33
N TRP A 367 13.93 7.60 4.69
CA TRP A 367 12.75 7.76 5.52
C TRP A 367 11.57 8.10 4.61
N SER A 368 10.58 7.22 4.55
CA SER A 368 9.49 7.28 3.57
C SER A 368 8.17 6.89 4.21
N ALA A 369 7.08 7.37 3.62
CA ALA A 369 5.71 6.96 3.94
C ALA A 369 5.19 5.79 3.08
N THR A 370 6.04 5.20 2.23
CA THR A 370 5.69 4.13 1.29
C THR A 370 4.87 3.01 1.93
N GLN A 371 3.92 2.46 1.16
CA GLN A 371 3.15 1.29 1.57
C GLN A 371 3.90 -0.02 1.29
N TYR A 372 5.03 0.03 0.59
CA TYR A 372 5.88 -1.13 0.34
C TYR A 372 7.38 -0.80 0.49
N PRO A 373 7.89 -0.80 1.73
CA PRO A 373 9.27 -0.44 2.02
C PRO A 373 10.33 -1.30 1.31
N GLN A 374 10.14 -2.62 1.21
CA GLN A 374 11.07 -3.51 0.53
C GLN A 374 11.02 -3.34 -1.00
N GLY A 375 9.87 -2.95 -1.56
CA GLY A 375 9.76 -2.52 -2.96
C GLY A 375 10.59 -1.27 -3.22
N LEU A 376 10.40 -0.22 -2.41
CA LEU A 376 11.19 1.01 -2.50
C LEU A 376 12.69 0.76 -2.31
N GLN A 377 13.07 -0.13 -1.39
CA GLN A 377 14.48 -0.54 -1.19
C GLN A 377 15.10 -1.07 -2.48
N LYS A 378 14.40 -1.97 -3.18
CA LYS A 378 14.85 -2.55 -4.46
C LYS A 378 14.93 -1.48 -5.56
N ASN A 379 13.97 -0.57 -5.61
CA ASN A 379 13.96 0.53 -6.58
C ASN A 379 15.11 1.51 -6.35
N VAL A 380 15.37 1.91 -5.10
CA VAL A 380 16.50 2.78 -4.74
C VAL A 380 17.84 2.10 -5.02
N ALA A 381 17.96 0.80 -4.74
CA ALA A 381 19.15 0.04 -5.08
C ALA A 381 19.40 0.02 -6.60
N THR A 382 18.35 -0.19 -7.39
CA THR A 382 18.39 -0.15 -8.87
C THR A 382 18.78 1.24 -9.38
N LEU A 383 18.15 2.30 -8.83
CA LEU A 383 18.44 3.71 -9.16
C LEU A 383 19.93 4.06 -8.99
N LEU A 384 20.53 3.55 -7.91
CA LEU A 384 21.93 3.82 -7.56
C LEU A 384 22.92 2.81 -8.14
N GLY A 385 22.46 1.69 -8.70
CA GLY A 385 23.31 0.60 -9.18
C GLY A 385 24.06 -0.11 -8.06
N ILE A 386 23.42 -0.29 -6.90
CA ILE A 386 24.00 -0.95 -5.71
C ILE A 386 23.15 -2.16 -5.28
N SER A 387 23.64 -2.96 -4.33
CA SER A 387 22.85 -4.08 -3.80
C SER A 387 21.76 -3.59 -2.82
N PRO A 388 20.59 -4.26 -2.73
CA PRO A 388 19.53 -3.89 -1.80
C PRO A 388 19.98 -3.84 -0.33
N GLU A 389 20.96 -4.64 0.06
CA GLU A 389 21.49 -4.70 1.43
C GLU A 389 22.36 -3.48 1.80
N ARG A 390 22.63 -2.59 0.84
CA ARG A 390 23.19 -1.25 1.07
C ARG A 390 22.13 -0.20 1.39
N VAL A 391 20.85 -0.53 1.18
CA VAL A 391 19.71 0.38 1.35
C VAL A 391 18.86 -0.09 2.52
N GLN A 392 18.55 0.82 3.45
CA GLN A 392 17.48 0.60 4.42
C GLN A 392 16.37 1.64 4.20
N VAL A 393 15.12 1.17 4.26
CA VAL A 393 13.94 2.05 4.29
C VAL A 393 13.36 2.03 5.70
N MET A 394 13.37 3.20 6.32
CA MET A 394 12.76 3.46 7.61
C MET A 394 11.35 3.99 7.36
N ARG A 395 10.34 3.17 7.65
CA ARG A 395 8.95 3.56 7.45
C ARG A 395 8.50 4.57 8.53
N PHE A 396 7.99 5.74 8.12
CA PHE A 396 7.21 6.67 8.96
C PHE A 396 5.79 6.87 8.43
N GLU A 397 4.82 7.26 9.26
CA GLU A 397 3.46 7.53 8.77
C GLU A 397 3.43 8.68 7.77
N GLY A 398 2.64 8.52 6.71
CA GLY A 398 2.30 9.61 5.78
C GLY A 398 1.02 10.31 6.20
N ALA A 399 0.87 11.58 5.82
CA ALA A 399 -0.33 12.37 6.04
C ALA A 399 -1.42 12.08 4.99
N GLY A 400 -1.73 10.79 4.81
CA GLY A 400 -2.54 10.24 3.73
C GLY A 400 -1.72 9.39 2.76
N CYS A 401 -2.42 8.62 1.92
CA CYS A 401 -1.82 7.88 0.81
C CYS A 401 -2.86 7.48 -0.23
N TYR A 402 -4.03 7.00 0.21
CA TYR A 402 -5.18 6.62 -0.63
C TYR A 402 -4.87 5.70 -1.83
N GLY A 403 -3.78 4.94 -1.75
CA GLY A 403 -3.28 4.05 -2.81
C GLY A 403 -2.07 4.60 -3.58
N ARG A 404 -1.78 5.90 -3.53
CA ARG A 404 -0.69 6.51 -4.28
C ARG A 404 0.66 5.83 -4.05
N LEU A 405 0.96 5.55 -2.78
CA LEU A 405 2.24 5.01 -2.35
C LEU A 405 2.29 3.46 -2.36
N SER A 406 1.38 2.77 -3.07
CA SER A 406 1.36 1.29 -3.14
C SER A 406 2.26 0.69 -4.20
N ALA A 407 2.49 1.35 -5.34
CA ALA A 407 3.08 0.70 -6.52
C ALA A 407 4.62 0.62 -6.48
N ASN A 408 5.19 0.39 -5.30
CA ASN A 408 6.63 0.22 -5.04
C ASN A 408 7.47 1.50 -5.14
N TYR A 409 6.87 2.67 -5.31
CA TYR A 409 7.59 3.94 -5.49
C TYR A 409 7.20 5.01 -4.46
N ASP A 410 8.06 6.02 -4.37
CA ASP A 410 7.84 7.26 -3.63
C ASP A 410 8.65 8.37 -4.33
N ASP A 411 7.96 9.24 -5.06
CA ASP A 411 8.60 10.25 -5.90
C ASP A 411 9.54 11.17 -5.10
N ALA A 412 9.09 11.63 -3.92
CA ALA A 412 9.89 12.47 -3.06
C ALA A 412 11.11 11.71 -2.51
N ALA A 413 10.98 10.39 -2.29
CA ALA A 413 12.10 9.56 -1.85
C ALA A 413 13.18 9.43 -2.92
N THR A 414 12.82 9.17 -4.17
CA THR A 414 13.82 9.04 -5.24
C THR A 414 14.46 10.37 -5.62
N GLU A 415 13.72 11.47 -5.55
CA GLU A 415 14.29 12.83 -5.64
C GLU A 415 15.27 13.09 -4.49
N ALA A 416 14.89 12.75 -3.25
CA ALA A 416 15.75 12.92 -2.09
C ALA A 416 17.04 12.10 -2.19
N VAL A 417 16.95 10.87 -2.70
CA VAL A 417 18.11 10.00 -2.94
C VAL A 417 19.08 10.64 -3.94
N VAL A 418 18.59 11.09 -5.10
CA VAL A 418 19.46 11.72 -6.12
C VAL A 418 20.10 13.00 -5.59
N LEU A 419 19.33 13.83 -4.88
CA LEU A 419 19.84 15.07 -4.31
C LEU A 419 20.85 14.81 -3.18
N SER A 420 20.56 13.87 -2.28
CA SER A 420 21.48 13.48 -1.21
C SER A 420 22.79 12.94 -1.78
N GLN A 421 22.74 12.10 -2.81
CA GLN A 421 23.94 11.63 -3.51
C GLN A 421 24.74 12.79 -4.11
N ALA A 422 24.06 13.76 -4.73
CA ALA A 422 24.71 14.90 -5.35
C ALA A 422 25.40 15.84 -4.33
N VAL A 423 24.87 15.92 -3.11
CA VAL A 423 25.34 16.87 -2.09
C VAL A 423 26.17 16.26 -0.96
N GLY A 424 26.19 14.93 -0.83
CA GLY A 424 26.91 14.21 0.22
C GLY A 424 26.39 14.47 1.64
N ARG A 425 25.11 14.84 1.80
CA ARG A 425 24.44 15.11 3.08
C ARG A 425 23.03 14.54 3.06
N PRO A 426 22.40 14.26 4.22
CA PRO A 426 20.99 13.93 4.26
C PRO A 426 20.15 15.06 3.66
N VAL A 427 19.18 14.72 2.81
CA VAL A 427 18.28 15.68 2.17
C VAL A 427 16.84 15.27 2.44
N ARG A 428 16.05 16.22 2.95
CA ARG A 428 14.60 16.14 3.02
C ARG A 428 13.98 16.85 1.84
N VAL A 429 13.35 16.10 0.94
CA VAL A 429 12.50 16.64 -0.11
C VAL A 429 11.07 16.71 0.42
N GLN A 430 10.44 17.86 0.26
CA GLN A 430 9.00 18.01 0.45
C GLN A 430 8.46 18.84 -0.70
N TRP A 431 7.41 18.32 -1.33
CA TRP A 431 6.68 19.00 -2.40
C TRP A 431 5.84 20.15 -1.84
N MET A 432 5.64 21.18 -2.66
CA MET A 432 4.60 22.19 -2.39
C MET A 432 3.23 21.63 -2.81
N ARG A 433 2.14 22.30 -2.40
CA ARG A 433 0.77 21.81 -2.68
C ARG A 433 0.46 21.83 -4.17
N GLU A 434 0.96 22.84 -4.86
CA GLU A 434 0.90 22.99 -6.31
C GLU A 434 1.66 21.87 -7.03
N ASP A 435 2.85 21.49 -6.55
CA ASP A 435 3.61 20.36 -7.10
C ASP A 435 2.82 19.07 -6.95
N GLU A 436 2.26 18.83 -5.75
CA GLU A 436 1.41 17.67 -5.48
C GLU A 436 0.25 17.56 -6.47
N HIS A 437 -0.49 18.64 -6.73
CA HIS A 437 -1.64 18.59 -7.63
C HIS A 437 -1.29 18.37 -9.10
N VAL A 438 -0.08 18.75 -9.51
CA VAL A 438 0.35 18.68 -10.92
C VAL A 438 1.12 17.40 -11.20
N TRP A 439 2.02 17.02 -10.30
CA TRP A 439 3.00 15.95 -10.51
C TRP A 439 2.70 14.68 -9.74
N GLU A 440 1.74 14.66 -8.81
CA GLU A 440 1.30 13.37 -8.29
C GLU A 440 0.73 12.53 -9.44
N PRO A 441 0.93 11.21 -9.41
CA PRO A 441 0.19 10.32 -10.28
C PRO A 441 -1.27 10.29 -9.82
N HIS A 442 -2.20 10.35 -10.76
CA HIS A 442 -3.64 10.48 -10.49
C HIS A 442 -4.36 9.13 -10.44
N GLY A 443 -5.54 9.08 -9.83
CA GLY A 443 -6.52 8.07 -10.19
C GLY A 443 -6.89 8.22 -11.68
N PRO A 444 -6.94 7.14 -12.47
CA PRO A 444 -7.15 7.26 -13.90
C PRO A 444 -8.58 7.67 -14.22
N GLY A 445 -8.73 8.63 -15.13
CA GLY A 445 -10.00 8.89 -15.79
C GLY A 445 -10.34 7.77 -16.77
N THR A 446 -11.59 7.32 -16.78
CA THR A 446 -12.07 6.23 -17.63
C THR A 446 -13.32 6.64 -18.41
N VAL A 447 -13.56 5.92 -19.51
CA VAL A 447 -14.80 6.02 -20.30
C VAL A 447 -15.45 4.66 -20.35
N HIS A 448 -16.76 4.61 -20.17
CA HIS A 448 -17.54 3.38 -20.22
C HIS A 448 -18.77 3.57 -21.12
N ASP A 449 -18.93 2.70 -22.11
CA ASP A 449 -20.15 2.61 -22.90
C ASP A 449 -20.93 1.38 -22.48
N LEU A 450 -22.21 1.58 -22.16
CA LEU A 450 -23.11 0.51 -21.81
C LEU A 450 -24.34 0.51 -22.71
N ALA A 451 -24.79 -0.69 -23.05
CA ALA A 451 -26.05 -0.93 -23.74
C ALA A 451 -26.76 -2.15 -23.15
N ALA A 452 -28.08 -2.07 -23.04
CA ALA A 452 -28.92 -3.18 -22.60
C ALA A 452 -30.14 -3.34 -23.51
N GLY A 453 -30.51 -4.61 -23.73
CA GLY A 453 -31.75 -4.99 -24.38
C GLY A 453 -32.77 -5.43 -23.34
N LEU A 454 -33.99 -4.93 -23.44
CA LEU A 454 -35.12 -5.31 -22.61
C LEU A 454 -36.16 -6.12 -23.40
N GLY A 455 -36.62 -7.22 -22.83
CA GLY A 455 -37.76 -7.99 -23.32
C GLY A 455 -39.10 -7.30 -23.03
N PRO A 456 -40.23 -7.83 -23.55
CA PRO A 456 -41.55 -7.22 -23.38
C PRO A 456 -42.02 -7.06 -21.93
N ASP A 457 -41.53 -7.88 -21.00
CA ASP A 457 -41.84 -7.82 -19.56
C ASP A 457 -40.92 -6.87 -18.76
N GLY A 458 -39.96 -6.24 -19.45
CA GLY A 458 -38.88 -5.45 -18.84
C GLY A 458 -37.73 -6.29 -18.27
N SER A 459 -37.60 -7.57 -18.65
CA SER A 459 -36.43 -8.38 -18.33
C SER A 459 -35.23 -8.01 -19.20
N VAL A 460 -34.02 -8.15 -18.67
CA VAL A 460 -32.78 -7.93 -19.43
C VAL A 460 -32.52 -9.16 -20.28
N VAL A 461 -32.44 -8.96 -21.60
CA VAL A 461 -32.09 -10.01 -22.57
C VAL A 461 -30.67 -9.88 -23.11
N ALA A 462 -30.10 -8.67 -23.03
CA ALA A 462 -28.73 -8.39 -23.44
C ALA A 462 -28.08 -7.33 -22.55
N TRP A 463 -26.79 -7.50 -22.28
CA TRP A 463 -25.91 -6.56 -21.59
C TRP A 463 -24.60 -6.42 -22.38
N LYS A 464 -24.18 -5.18 -22.64
CA LYS A 464 -22.91 -4.87 -23.28
C LYS A 464 -22.23 -3.74 -22.52
N HIS A 465 -20.97 -3.93 -22.13
CA HIS A 465 -20.15 -2.91 -21.46
C HIS A 465 -18.75 -2.87 -22.07
N GLU A 466 -18.38 -1.74 -22.66
CA GLU A 466 -17.02 -1.48 -23.16
C GLU A 466 -16.37 -0.39 -22.29
N ALA A 467 -15.12 -0.60 -21.86
CA ALA A 467 -14.42 0.29 -20.93
C ALA A 467 -13.03 0.66 -21.45
N TRP A 468 -12.74 1.97 -21.56
CA TRP A 468 -11.44 2.53 -21.91
C TRP A 468 -10.70 2.92 -20.64
N MET A 469 -9.61 2.21 -20.34
CA MET A 469 -8.96 2.26 -19.04
C MET A 469 -7.45 2.48 -19.19
N PRO A 470 -6.95 3.69 -18.87
CA PRO A 470 -5.52 3.91 -18.64
C PRO A 470 -4.98 2.99 -17.55
N THR A 471 -3.65 2.79 -17.56
CA THR A 471 -2.97 2.12 -16.45
C THR A 471 -3.35 2.72 -15.10
N ASN A 472 -3.44 1.91 -14.07
CA ASN A 472 -3.67 2.36 -12.69
C ASN A 472 -2.54 1.90 -11.78
N SER A 473 -1.41 1.50 -12.35
CA SER A 473 -0.29 0.88 -11.65
C SER A 473 1.04 1.43 -12.14
N ASP A 474 1.07 2.70 -12.59
CA ASP A 474 2.34 3.37 -12.81
C ASP A 474 3.20 3.26 -11.54
N SER A 475 4.44 2.84 -11.76
CA SER A 475 5.50 2.64 -10.76
C SER A 475 6.76 3.40 -11.13
N THR A 476 6.63 4.40 -12.01
CA THR A 476 7.71 5.27 -12.45
C THR A 476 8.19 6.14 -11.30
N GLU A 477 9.45 5.99 -10.94
CA GLU A 477 10.13 6.81 -9.95
C GLU A 477 10.46 8.19 -10.55
N LEU A 478 9.72 9.24 -10.18
CA LEU A 478 9.90 10.57 -10.81
C LEU A 478 11.32 11.11 -10.65
N GLY A 479 11.94 10.95 -9.47
CA GLY A 479 13.31 11.39 -9.23
C GLY A 479 14.32 10.69 -10.13
N ALA A 480 14.09 9.39 -10.43
CA ALA A 480 14.91 8.63 -11.38
C ALA A 480 14.72 9.15 -12.81
N ALA A 481 13.48 9.37 -13.22
CA ALA A 481 13.13 9.84 -14.56
C ALA A 481 13.74 11.21 -14.85
N LEU A 482 13.55 12.16 -13.93
CA LEU A 482 14.10 13.50 -14.05
C LEU A 482 15.63 13.47 -14.04
N ALA A 483 16.26 12.56 -13.29
CA ALA A 483 17.70 12.40 -13.27
C ALA A 483 18.29 11.65 -14.49
N GLY A 484 17.45 11.24 -15.45
CA GLY A 484 17.89 10.49 -16.65
C GLY A 484 18.36 9.07 -16.33
N LYS A 485 17.77 8.43 -15.32
CA LYS A 485 18.09 7.06 -14.89
C LYS A 485 17.14 6.04 -15.51
N PRO A 486 17.51 4.74 -15.54
CA PRO A 486 16.64 3.68 -16.03
C PRO A 486 15.28 3.68 -15.32
N LEU A 487 14.22 3.44 -16.09
CA LEU A 487 12.84 3.42 -15.60
C LEU A 487 12.24 2.02 -15.71
N ASN A 488 11.28 1.75 -14.83
CA ASN A 488 10.38 0.62 -14.98
C ASN A 488 9.43 0.89 -16.15
N THR A 489 9.04 -0.15 -16.87
CA THR A 489 8.03 -0.05 -17.92
C THR A 489 6.63 -0.03 -17.32
N THR A 490 5.78 0.88 -17.79
CA THR A 490 4.36 0.91 -17.43
C THR A 490 3.55 -0.01 -18.34
N GLY A 491 2.56 -0.67 -17.75
CA GLY A 491 1.61 -1.51 -18.47
C GLY A 491 0.44 -0.71 -19.03
N VAL A 492 -0.59 -1.43 -19.46
CA VAL A 492 -1.90 -0.87 -19.79
C VAL A 492 -2.89 -1.10 -18.65
N GLY A 493 -3.96 -0.32 -18.61
CA GLY A 493 -5.06 -0.52 -17.67
C GLY A 493 -5.76 -1.86 -17.79
N GLY A 494 -6.50 -2.20 -16.74
CA GLY A 494 -7.21 -3.47 -16.65
C GLY A 494 -8.54 -3.32 -15.91
N TRP A 495 -9.46 -4.24 -16.24
CA TRP A 495 -10.74 -4.34 -15.58
C TRP A 495 -10.58 -4.87 -14.16
N THR A 496 -11.29 -4.30 -13.21
CA THR A 496 -11.36 -4.82 -11.84
C THR A 496 -12.81 -4.82 -11.38
N GLY A 497 -13.34 -6.00 -11.11
CA GLY A 497 -14.72 -6.19 -10.67
C GLY A 497 -15.27 -7.53 -11.13
N PRO A 498 -16.13 -8.18 -10.34
CA PRO A 498 -16.72 -9.46 -10.71
C PRO A 498 -17.88 -9.30 -11.72
N ASP A 499 -18.24 -10.38 -12.40
CA ASP A 499 -19.54 -10.51 -13.06
C ASP A 499 -20.62 -10.60 -11.97
N LEU A 500 -21.31 -9.48 -11.74
CA LEU A 500 -22.29 -9.35 -10.65
C LEU A 500 -23.66 -9.95 -11.01
N TYR A 501 -24.12 -9.75 -12.25
CA TYR A 501 -25.52 -9.98 -12.62
C TYR A 501 -25.65 -11.12 -13.64
N THR A 502 -26.59 -12.02 -13.39
CA THR A 502 -26.86 -13.20 -14.23
C THR A 502 -27.71 -12.88 -15.47
N PHE A 503 -27.33 -11.86 -16.24
CA PHE A 503 -27.99 -11.54 -17.49
C PHE A 503 -27.79 -12.65 -18.55
N PRO A 504 -28.84 -13.07 -19.29
CA PRO A 504 -28.77 -14.21 -20.20
C PRO A 504 -27.70 -14.08 -21.29
N SER A 505 -27.63 -12.91 -21.94
CA SER A 505 -26.55 -12.57 -22.87
C SER A 505 -25.80 -11.36 -22.34
N ALA A 506 -24.49 -11.49 -22.13
CA ALA A 506 -23.65 -10.45 -21.55
C ALA A 506 -22.27 -10.43 -22.21
N PHE A 507 -21.79 -9.24 -22.56
CA PHE A 507 -20.46 -9.04 -23.12
C PHE A 507 -19.79 -7.84 -22.45
N GLU A 508 -18.59 -8.06 -21.93
CA GLU A 508 -17.79 -7.01 -21.27
C GLU A 508 -16.39 -6.98 -21.85
N LEU A 509 -15.95 -5.80 -22.28
CA LEU A 509 -14.66 -5.60 -22.96
C LEU A 509 -13.89 -4.47 -22.29
N ALA A 510 -12.64 -4.76 -21.95
CA ALA A 510 -11.67 -3.78 -21.50
C ALA A 510 -10.75 -3.39 -22.65
N HIS A 511 -10.76 -2.12 -23.03
CA HIS A 511 -9.72 -1.47 -23.81
C HIS A 511 -8.64 -0.97 -22.84
N GLY A 512 -7.61 -1.78 -22.62
CA GLY A 512 -6.47 -1.39 -21.79
C GLY A 512 -5.61 -0.36 -22.52
N LEU A 513 -5.45 0.83 -21.94
CA LEU A 513 -4.74 1.96 -22.54
C LEU A 513 -3.42 2.23 -21.81
N PRO A 514 -2.39 2.72 -22.54
CA PRO A 514 -1.25 3.38 -21.91
C PRO A 514 -1.68 4.72 -21.30
N GLU A 515 -0.76 5.41 -20.64
CA GLU A 515 -1.00 6.76 -20.14
C GLU A 515 -1.17 7.77 -21.28
N LEU A 516 -2.04 8.74 -21.07
CA LEU A 516 -2.33 9.79 -22.03
C LEU A 516 -1.08 10.66 -22.27
N GLY A 517 -0.60 10.71 -23.51
CA GLY A 517 0.60 11.45 -23.88
C GLY A 517 1.92 10.69 -23.70
N ALA A 518 1.90 9.41 -23.29
CA ALA A 518 3.13 8.63 -23.09
C ALA A 518 3.99 8.49 -24.36
N ALA A 519 3.35 8.23 -25.52
CA ALA A 519 4.04 8.09 -26.81
C ALA A 519 4.75 9.38 -27.27
N ASP A 520 4.34 10.51 -26.71
CA ASP A 520 4.78 11.85 -27.08
C ASP A 520 5.80 12.45 -26.10
N SER A 521 5.97 11.79 -24.96
CA SER A 521 6.82 12.22 -23.86
C SER A 521 8.23 11.62 -24.01
N PRO A 522 9.30 12.41 -23.80
CA PRO A 522 10.67 11.92 -23.83
C PRO A 522 10.99 10.96 -22.67
N TYR A 523 10.14 10.87 -21.65
CA TYR A 523 10.33 9.98 -20.51
C TYR A 523 9.66 8.61 -20.68
N GLY A 524 8.83 8.43 -21.71
CA GLY A 524 8.08 7.20 -21.94
C GLY A 524 6.85 7.01 -21.03
N PHE A 525 6.49 8.02 -20.24
CA PHE A 525 5.26 8.07 -19.44
C PHE A 525 4.45 9.33 -19.75
N GLY A 526 3.14 9.27 -19.53
CA GLY A 526 2.17 10.30 -19.88
C GLY A 526 1.70 11.11 -18.66
N LEU A 527 0.42 11.51 -18.68
CA LEU A 527 -0.27 11.91 -17.46
C LEU A 527 -0.32 10.69 -16.54
N ARG A 528 0.57 10.68 -15.54
CA ARG A 528 0.83 9.50 -14.72
C ARG A 528 -0.40 9.07 -13.95
N THR A 529 -0.66 7.77 -13.90
CA THR A 529 -1.82 7.23 -13.19
C THR A 529 -1.50 6.01 -12.34
N THR A 530 -1.98 6.02 -11.10
CA THR A 530 -1.70 4.98 -10.11
C THR A 530 -2.95 4.59 -9.32
N PHE A 531 -2.77 3.72 -8.33
CA PHE A 531 -3.85 3.21 -7.51
C PHE A 531 -4.53 4.35 -6.74
N LEU A 532 -5.79 4.63 -7.06
CA LEU A 532 -6.71 5.36 -6.18
C LEU A 532 -7.56 4.35 -5.41
N ARG A 533 -7.92 4.67 -4.16
CA ARG A 533 -8.60 3.74 -3.24
C ARG A 533 -9.80 3.08 -3.93
N SER A 534 -9.70 1.75 -4.10
CA SER A 534 -10.55 0.92 -4.96
C SER A 534 -10.13 0.95 -6.45
N PRO A 535 -8.89 0.53 -6.78
CA PRO A 535 -8.29 0.80 -8.09
C PRO A 535 -9.05 0.12 -9.22
N GLY A 536 -9.47 0.89 -10.22
CA GLY A 536 -10.26 0.42 -11.37
C GLY A 536 -11.71 0.05 -11.04
N GLN A 537 -11.96 -0.41 -9.82
CA GLN A 537 -13.26 -0.94 -9.43
C GLN A 537 -14.31 0.16 -9.24
N TYR A 538 -13.98 1.31 -8.63
CA TYR A 538 -15.02 2.33 -8.42
C TYR A 538 -15.55 2.89 -9.74
N GLN A 539 -14.69 3.02 -10.76
CA GLN A 539 -15.09 3.49 -12.09
C GLN A 539 -16.06 2.51 -12.76
N ILE A 540 -15.71 1.22 -12.75
CA ILE A 540 -16.54 0.14 -13.30
C ILE A 540 -17.86 0.07 -12.55
N THR A 541 -17.82 0.01 -11.22
CA THR A 541 -19.03 -0.11 -10.40
C THR A 541 -19.94 1.10 -10.53
N PHE A 542 -19.39 2.32 -10.62
CA PHE A 542 -20.20 3.51 -10.90
C PHE A 542 -20.98 3.36 -12.21
N ALA A 543 -20.31 3.00 -13.30
CA ALA A 543 -20.95 2.83 -14.59
C ALA A 543 -21.98 1.69 -14.60
N GLN A 544 -21.64 0.52 -14.04
CA GLN A 544 -22.54 -0.63 -13.97
C GLN A 544 -23.78 -0.36 -13.11
N GLU A 545 -23.59 0.13 -11.87
CA GLU A 545 -24.70 0.32 -10.93
C GLU A 545 -25.60 1.50 -11.30
N ALA A 546 -25.04 2.58 -11.87
CA ALA A 546 -25.84 3.67 -12.42
C ALA A 546 -26.68 3.17 -13.60
N PHE A 547 -26.09 2.38 -14.50
CA PHE A 547 -26.81 1.86 -15.67
C PHE A 547 -27.90 0.86 -15.28
N VAL A 548 -27.68 0.02 -14.26
CA VAL A 548 -28.73 -0.85 -13.70
C VAL A 548 -29.93 -0.04 -13.19
N ASP A 549 -29.70 1.11 -12.55
CA ASP A 549 -30.80 2.00 -12.15
C ASP A 549 -31.55 2.60 -13.35
N GLU A 550 -30.84 2.97 -14.42
CA GLU A 550 -31.46 3.47 -15.65
C GLU A 550 -32.29 2.40 -16.37
N ILE A 551 -31.80 1.16 -16.43
CA ILE A 551 -32.53 0.03 -16.99
C ILE A 551 -33.78 -0.27 -16.14
N ALA A 552 -33.65 -0.29 -14.81
CA ALA A 552 -34.78 -0.47 -13.91
C ALA A 552 -35.83 0.63 -14.09
N ALA A 553 -35.38 1.88 -14.29
CA ALA A 553 -36.26 3.00 -14.58
C ALA A 553 -36.97 2.86 -15.92
N LYS A 554 -36.25 2.46 -16.97
CA LYS A 554 -36.85 2.19 -18.30
C LYS A 554 -37.88 1.07 -18.23
N ALA A 555 -37.61 0.02 -17.46
CA ALA A 555 -38.51 -1.12 -17.26
C ALA A 555 -39.69 -0.82 -16.30
N GLY A 556 -39.72 0.35 -15.67
CA GLY A 556 -40.72 0.71 -14.67
C GLY A 556 -40.70 -0.19 -13.44
N LYS A 557 -39.51 -0.67 -13.03
CA LYS A 557 -39.33 -1.59 -11.90
C LYS A 557 -38.67 -0.90 -10.71
N ASP A 558 -38.86 -1.47 -9.53
CA ASP A 558 -38.12 -1.09 -8.33
C ASP A 558 -36.64 -1.49 -8.48
N SER A 559 -35.72 -0.57 -8.16
CA SER A 559 -34.29 -0.78 -8.41
C SER A 559 -33.66 -1.85 -7.52
N LEU A 560 -34.16 -2.06 -6.31
CA LEU A 560 -33.73 -3.15 -5.44
C LEU A 560 -34.26 -4.49 -5.95
N ALA A 561 -35.57 -4.58 -6.21
CA ALA A 561 -36.19 -5.80 -6.73
C ALA A 561 -35.57 -6.20 -8.08
N PHE A 562 -35.22 -5.23 -8.91
CA PHE A 562 -34.54 -5.45 -10.18
C PHE A 562 -33.17 -6.11 -9.97
N ARG A 563 -32.32 -5.59 -9.08
CA ARG A 563 -31.03 -6.22 -8.74
C ARG A 563 -31.20 -7.63 -8.20
N LEU A 564 -32.11 -7.81 -7.24
CA LEU A 564 -32.37 -9.11 -6.61
C LEU A 564 -32.81 -10.19 -7.61
N ARG A 565 -33.44 -9.82 -8.74
CA ARG A 565 -33.81 -10.75 -9.81
C ARG A 565 -32.59 -11.39 -10.50
N TYR A 566 -31.46 -10.68 -10.55
CA TYR A 566 -30.27 -11.10 -11.31
C TYR A 566 -29.06 -11.39 -10.42
N LEU A 567 -29.22 -11.43 -9.09
CA LEU A 567 -28.16 -11.82 -8.17
C LEU A 567 -28.33 -13.28 -7.75
N THR A 568 -27.21 -14.00 -7.66
CA THR A 568 -27.17 -15.39 -7.17
C THR A 568 -26.33 -15.56 -5.91
N ASP A 569 -25.41 -14.64 -5.61
CA ASP A 569 -24.62 -14.70 -4.37
C ASP A 569 -25.52 -14.45 -3.14
N PRO A 570 -25.69 -15.45 -2.25
CA PRO A 570 -26.54 -15.30 -1.07
C PRO A 570 -26.05 -14.20 -0.12
N ARG A 571 -24.74 -13.90 -0.08
CA ARG A 571 -24.18 -12.82 0.74
C ARG A 571 -24.55 -11.45 0.18
N ALA A 572 -24.45 -11.27 -1.14
CA ALA A 572 -24.86 -10.04 -1.81
C ALA A 572 -26.34 -9.75 -1.60
N ILE A 573 -27.18 -10.76 -1.80
CA ILE A 573 -28.63 -10.70 -1.56
C ILE A 573 -28.91 -10.32 -0.10
N ALA A 574 -28.28 -11.01 0.86
CA ALA A 574 -28.49 -10.75 2.28
C ALA A 574 -28.10 -9.33 2.69
N VAL A 575 -27.00 -8.78 2.17
CA VAL A 575 -26.55 -7.41 2.45
C VAL A 575 -27.54 -6.38 1.90
N LEU A 576 -27.99 -6.54 0.65
CA LEU A 576 -28.98 -5.64 0.06
C LEU A 576 -30.31 -5.66 0.82
N GLN A 577 -30.79 -6.85 1.20
CA GLN A 577 -32.01 -6.98 2.00
C GLN A 577 -31.84 -6.38 3.41
N ALA A 578 -30.67 -6.54 4.03
CA ALA A 578 -30.38 -5.93 5.33
C ALA A 578 -30.35 -4.41 5.23
N ALA A 579 -29.68 -3.85 4.23
CA ALA A 579 -29.64 -2.41 3.96
C ALA A 579 -31.06 -1.86 3.70
N ALA A 580 -31.85 -2.56 2.90
CA ALA A 580 -33.23 -2.18 2.60
C ALA A 580 -34.12 -2.15 3.85
N ARG A 581 -34.03 -3.18 4.72
CA ARG A 581 -34.75 -3.20 6.00
C ARG A 581 -34.31 -2.04 6.90
N ALA A 582 -33.00 -1.83 7.06
CA ALA A 582 -32.47 -0.76 7.90
C ALA A 582 -32.88 0.64 7.40
N ALA A 583 -32.96 0.83 6.09
CA ALA A 583 -33.38 2.09 5.48
C ALA A 583 -34.90 2.29 5.43
N GLY A 584 -35.71 1.28 5.82
CA GLY A 584 -37.17 1.30 5.62
C GLY A 584 -37.53 1.45 4.15
N TRP A 585 -36.98 0.60 3.29
CA TRP A 585 -37.17 0.67 1.84
C TRP A 585 -38.64 0.48 1.43
N GLU A 586 -39.19 1.46 0.75
CA GLU A 586 -40.52 1.40 0.15
C GLU A 586 -40.41 0.93 -1.30
N SER A 587 -40.82 -0.31 -1.58
CA SER A 587 -40.82 -0.85 -2.95
C SER A 587 -41.69 0.02 -3.88
N ARG A 588 -41.12 0.48 -4.99
CA ARG A 588 -41.82 1.36 -5.93
C ARG A 588 -41.18 1.32 -7.32
N PRO A 589 -41.95 1.48 -8.41
CA PRO A 589 -41.36 1.74 -9.73
C PRO A 589 -40.35 2.89 -9.67
N SER A 590 -39.25 2.76 -10.40
CA SER A 590 -38.33 3.86 -10.66
C SER A 590 -38.69 4.52 -12.01
N PRO A 591 -38.75 5.86 -12.12
CA PRO A 591 -38.87 6.80 -11.01
C PRO A 591 -40.21 6.62 -10.27
N LYS A 592 -40.28 7.10 -9.01
CA LYS A 592 -41.49 7.03 -8.18
C LYS A 592 -42.68 7.66 -8.92
N PRO A 593 -43.89 7.06 -8.91
CA PRO A 593 -45.08 7.68 -9.47
C PRO A 593 -45.32 9.08 -8.90
N GLY A 594 -45.55 10.07 -9.77
CA GLY A 594 -45.76 11.46 -9.37
C GLY A 594 -44.50 12.23 -8.96
N ALA A 595 -43.30 11.69 -9.14
CA ALA A 595 -42.06 12.45 -8.96
C ALA A 595 -42.05 13.68 -9.89
N SER A 596 -41.84 14.87 -9.31
CA SER A 596 -41.76 16.10 -10.10
C SER A 596 -40.46 16.10 -10.90
N THR A 597 -40.57 16.27 -12.21
CA THR A 597 -39.45 16.63 -13.10
C THR A 597 -39.31 18.14 -13.25
N LYS A 598 -40.19 18.92 -12.63
CA LYS A 598 -40.22 20.39 -12.68
C LYS A 598 -39.57 20.97 -11.42
N GLY A 599 -38.73 21.99 -11.58
CA GLY A 599 -38.11 22.73 -10.46
C GLY A 599 -36.66 22.36 -10.13
N GLY A 600 -36.01 21.48 -10.91
CA GLY A 600 -34.57 21.21 -10.82
C GLY A 600 -34.10 20.42 -9.59
N VAL A 601 -34.98 20.13 -8.63
CA VAL A 601 -34.67 19.35 -7.43
C VAL A 601 -35.47 18.05 -7.45
N ALA A 602 -34.77 16.91 -7.51
CA ALA A 602 -35.35 15.58 -7.38
C ALA A 602 -35.05 15.01 -5.98
N THR A 603 -36.01 14.28 -5.40
CA THR A 603 -35.82 13.57 -4.12
C THR A 603 -36.07 12.09 -4.30
N GLY A 604 -35.20 11.24 -3.77
CA GLY A 604 -35.35 9.79 -3.87
C GLY A 604 -34.39 9.03 -2.97
N ARG A 605 -34.55 7.71 -2.95
CA ARG A 605 -33.59 6.76 -2.36
C ARG A 605 -33.12 5.81 -3.46
N GLY A 606 -31.81 5.67 -3.61
CA GLY A 606 -31.18 4.67 -4.47
C GLY A 606 -30.50 3.59 -3.62
N ILE A 607 -30.12 2.49 -4.27
CA ILE A 607 -29.29 1.46 -3.67
C ILE A 607 -28.34 0.93 -4.74
N ALA A 608 -27.09 0.67 -4.36
CA ALA A 608 -26.09 0.08 -5.23
C ALA A 608 -25.35 -1.04 -4.48
N LEU A 609 -24.80 -1.99 -5.23
CA LEU A 609 -24.00 -3.09 -4.72
C LEU A 609 -22.56 -2.98 -5.21
N VAL A 610 -21.62 -3.18 -4.30
CA VAL A 610 -20.20 -3.36 -4.63
C VAL A 610 -19.71 -4.63 -3.93
N LEU A 611 -19.20 -5.60 -4.69
CA LEU A 611 -18.53 -6.78 -4.13
C LEU A 611 -17.03 -6.63 -4.28
N ARG A 612 -16.30 -6.79 -3.17
CA ARG A 612 -14.85 -6.70 -3.15
C ARG A 612 -14.26 -8.04 -2.70
N ASP A 613 -13.35 -8.56 -3.49
CA ASP A 613 -12.64 -9.82 -3.26
C ASP A 613 -11.60 -9.75 -2.13
#